data_AF-A0A7W1G428-F1
#
_entry.id   AF-A0A7W1G428-F1
#
_cell.length_a   1.000
_cell.length_b   1.000
_cell.length_c   1.000
_cell.angle_alpha   90.00
_cell.angle_beta   90.00
_cell.angle_gamma   90.00
#
_symmetry.space_group_name_H-M   'P 1'
#
loop_
_entity.id
_entity.type
_entity.pdbx_description
1 polymer ?
#
loop_
_entity_poly.entity_id
_entity_poly.type
_entity_poly.pdbx_seq_one_letter_code
_entity_poly.pdbx_strand_id
1 'polypeptide(L)'
;MADASIPDQITLEFYRSNGDVARLIDMGLEFLKANAIDPSRHNNPFRVGIEKRPSKAGNMYFEYSQNALPLPDGLNTFIKIEGTVIPMGSTRPSGKGYPTREGQTTILVGSTVYMVTAYLTEGKVGYYVKVHAHKKPSASKSMLKAQMAPKGGSIL
;
A
#
# COMPACT_ATOMS: atom_id res chain seq x y z
N MET A 1 3.50 24.71 0.48
CA MET A 1 2.55 24.72 -0.66
C MET A 1 2.32 23.27 -1.06
N ALA A 2 1.07 22.82 -1.14
CA ALA A 2 0.77 21.48 -1.63
C ALA A 2 1.23 21.40 -3.10
N ASP A 3 1.97 20.36 -3.45
CA ASP A 3 2.38 20.12 -4.83
C ASP A 3 1.13 19.80 -5.65
N ALA A 4 0.72 20.73 -6.51
CA ALA A 4 -0.48 20.64 -7.32
C ALA A 4 -0.45 19.44 -8.30
N SER A 5 0.72 18.80 -8.47
CA SER A 5 0.86 17.60 -9.29
C SER A 5 0.41 16.31 -8.59
N ILE A 6 0.20 16.32 -7.27
CA ILE A 6 -0.21 15.14 -6.51
C ILE A 6 -1.75 15.02 -6.50
N PRO A 7 -2.33 13.93 -7.04
CA PRO A 7 -3.78 13.73 -7.09
C PRO A 7 -4.38 13.61 -5.69
N ASP A 8 -5.68 13.92 -5.59
CA ASP A 8 -6.46 13.81 -4.35
C ASP A 8 -6.58 12.38 -3.84
N GLN A 9 -6.49 11.41 -4.74
CA GLN A 9 -6.58 9.99 -4.42
C GLN A 9 -5.68 9.15 -5.34
N ILE A 10 -5.28 7.99 -4.83
CA ILE A 10 -4.70 6.90 -5.62
C ILE A 10 -5.60 5.66 -5.56
N THR A 11 -5.49 4.78 -6.53
CA THR A 11 -6.33 3.59 -6.67
C THR A 11 -5.59 2.35 -6.18
N LEU A 12 -6.24 1.63 -5.27
CA LEU A 12 -5.90 0.28 -4.83
C LEU A 12 -6.81 -0.73 -5.50
N GLU A 13 -6.22 -1.75 -6.12
CA GLU A 13 -6.93 -2.83 -6.78
C GLU A 13 -6.50 -4.19 -6.21
N PHE A 14 -7.44 -5.13 -6.19
CA PHE A 14 -7.22 -6.50 -5.74
C PHE A 14 -7.36 -7.47 -6.90
N TYR A 15 -6.49 -8.47 -6.92
CA TYR A 15 -6.45 -9.49 -7.96
C TYR A 15 -6.39 -10.87 -7.31
N ARG A 16 -7.06 -11.82 -7.96
CA ARG A 16 -7.00 -13.24 -7.66
C ARG A 16 -5.60 -13.78 -7.90
N SER A 17 -5.28 -14.90 -7.26
CA SER A 17 -4.02 -15.65 -7.37
C SER A 17 -3.73 -16.18 -8.77
N ASN A 18 -4.76 -16.32 -9.62
CA ASN A 18 -4.61 -16.65 -11.04
C ASN A 18 -4.33 -15.43 -11.94
N GLY A 19 -4.30 -14.21 -11.37
CA GLY A 19 -4.07 -12.96 -12.09
C GLY A 19 -5.35 -12.22 -12.54
N ASP A 20 -6.53 -12.79 -12.34
CA ASP A 20 -7.79 -12.13 -12.66
C ASP A 20 -8.11 -10.99 -11.69
N VAL A 21 -8.87 -10.00 -12.15
CA VAL A 21 -9.36 -8.92 -11.30
C VAL A 21 -10.34 -9.48 -10.27
N ALA A 22 -10.09 -9.22 -8.98
CA ALA A 22 -11.08 -9.54 -7.95
C ALA A 22 -12.28 -8.60 -8.11
N ARG A 23 -13.47 -9.18 -8.16
CA ARG A 23 -14.74 -8.45 -8.32
C ARG A 23 -15.41 -8.23 -6.98
N LEU A 24 -16.34 -7.30 -6.93
CA LEU A 24 -17.14 -7.04 -5.73
C LEU A 24 -17.90 -8.28 -5.25
N ILE A 25 -18.47 -9.06 -6.18
CA ILE A 25 -19.17 -10.31 -5.85
C ILE A 25 -18.27 -11.34 -5.15
N ASP A 26 -16.97 -11.31 -5.45
CA ASP A 26 -16.00 -12.24 -4.88
C ASP A 26 -15.79 -12.01 -3.38
N MET A 27 -16.10 -10.81 -2.89
CA MET A 27 -16.06 -10.47 -1.46
C MET A 27 -17.27 -11.05 -0.70
N GLY A 28 -18.25 -11.62 -1.40
CA GLY A 28 -19.44 -12.21 -0.81
C GLY A 28 -20.56 -11.21 -0.53
N LEU A 29 -21.80 -11.72 -0.55
CA LEU A 29 -23.01 -10.91 -0.44
C LEU A 29 -23.10 -10.14 0.89
N GLU A 30 -22.63 -10.74 1.99
CA GLU A 30 -22.64 -10.09 3.30
C GLU A 30 -21.73 -8.86 3.35
N PHE A 31 -20.58 -8.90 2.66
CA PHE A 31 -19.72 -7.74 2.52
C PHE A 31 -20.38 -6.63 1.71
N LEU A 32 -21.05 -6.99 0.60
CA LEU A 32 -21.77 -6.01 -0.22
C LEU A 32 -22.87 -5.33 0.58
N LYS A 33 -23.67 -6.10 1.32
CA LYS A 33 -24.72 -5.57 2.21
C LYS A 33 -24.15 -4.67 3.30
N ALA A 34 -23.11 -5.13 3.99
CA ALA A 34 -22.48 -4.37 5.09
C ALA A 34 -21.89 -3.03 4.64
N ASN A 35 -21.47 -2.92 3.36
CA ASN A 35 -20.91 -1.70 2.77
C ASN A 35 -21.92 -0.94 1.89
N ALA A 36 -23.21 -1.29 1.95
CA ALA A 36 -24.28 -0.67 1.14
C ALA A 36 -23.95 -0.60 -0.36
N ILE A 37 -23.28 -1.63 -0.88
CA ILE A 37 -22.92 -1.71 -2.29
C ILE A 37 -24.12 -2.19 -3.08
N ASP A 38 -24.53 -1.40 -4.08
CA ASP A 38 -25.60 -1.75 -5.00
C ASP A 38 -25.34 -3.12 -5.65
N PRO A 39 -26.27 -4.09 -5.52
CA PRO A 39 -26.18 -5.39 -6.16
C PRO A 39 -25.94 -5.31 -7.67
N SER A 40 -26.39 -4.27 -8.37
CA SER A 40 -26.14 -4.08 -9.81
C SER A 40 -24.64 -3.99 -10.15
N ARG A 41 -23.81 -3.61 -9.17
CA ARG A 41 -22.37 -3.40 -9.32
C ARG A 41 -21.53 -4.62 -8.99
N HIS A 42 -22.14 -5.76 -8.66
CA HIS A 42 -21.43 -6.95 -8.17
C HIS A 42 -20.32 -7.45 -9.10
N ASN A 43 -20.46 -7.26 -10.42
CA ASN A 43 -19.44 -7.66 -11.39
C ASN A 43 -18.29 -6.65 -11.57
N ASN A 44 -18.38 -5.48 -10.94
CA ASN A 44 -17.32 -4.48 -11.05
C ASN A 44 -16.05 -4.95 -10.33
N PRO A 45 -14.87 -4.53 -10.81
CA PRO A 45 -13.62 -4.66 -10.07
C PRO A 45 -13.75 -4.13 -8.64
N PHE A 46 -13.23 -4.88 -7.68
CA PHE A 46 -13.07 -4.37 -6.32
C PHE A 46 -11.87 -3.42 -6.28
N ARG A 47 -12.19 -2.13 -6.16
CA ARG A 47 -11.24 -1.02 -6.14
C ARG A 47 -11.52 -0.11 -4.97
N VAL A 48 -10.47 0.45 -4.39
CA VAL A 48 -10.55 1.40 -3.29
C VAL A 48 -9.77 2.66 -3.66
N GLY A 49 -10.41 3.82 -3.55
CA GLY A 49 -9.73 5.11 -3.59
C GLY A 49 -9.07 5.39 -2.24
N ILE A 50 -7.78 5.69 -2.23
CA ILE A 50 -7.03 6.08 -1.05
C ILE A 50 -6.79 7.59 -1.12
N GLU A 51 -7.41 8.33 -0.21
CA GLU A 51 -7.28 9.78 -0.15
C GLU A 51 -5.89 10.24 0.29
N LYS A 52 -5.42 11.35 -0.28
CA LYS A 52 -4.19 12.02 0.14
C LYS A 52 -4.36 12.61 1.54
N ARG A 53 -3.33 12.49 2.36
CA ARG A 53 -3.28 13.04 3.72
C ARG A 53 -1.99 13.82 3.95
N PRO A 54 -2.05 14.97 4.66
CA PRO A 54 -0.86 15.68 5.09
C PRO A 54 -0.21 14.98 6.29
N SER A 55 1.11 14.79 6.24
CA SER A 55 1.91 14.33 7.38
C SER A 55 2.31 15.50 8.29
N LYS A 56 2.75 15.19 9.51
CA LYS A 56 3.29 16.19 10.45
C LYS A 56 4.47 16.99 9.89
N ALA A 57 5.23 16.40 8.97
CA ALA A 57 6.36 17.05 8.31
C ALA A 57 5.97 17.86 7.05
N GLY A 58 4.67 17.99 6.76
CA GLY A 58 4.16 18.73 5.59
C GLY A 58 4.21 17.96 4.26
N ASN A 59 4.68 16.72 4.26
CA ASN A 59 4.64 15.84 3.07
C ASN A 59 3.27 15.19 2.93
N MET A 60 2.84 14.90 1.70
CA MET A 60 1.62 14.12 1.44
C MET A 60 1.91 12.62 1.47
N TYR A 61 1.01 11.84 2.06
CA TYR A 61 1.03 10.38 2.07
C TYR A 61 -0.37 9.82 1.81
N PHE A 62 -0.43 8.53 1.50
CA PHE A 62 -1.69 7.80 1.29
C PHE A 62 -1.68 6.59 2.22
N GLU A 63 -2.76 6.40 2.97
CA GLU A 63 -2.91 5.25 3.85
C GLU A 63 -4.30 4.65 3.74
N TYR A 64 -4.34 3.34 3.51
CA TYR A 64 -5.54 2.53 3.59
C TYR A 64 -5.32 1.43 4.62
N SER A 65 -6.35 1.18 5.42
CA SER A 65 -6.35 0.13 6.44
C SER A 65 -7.78 -0.37 6.61
N GLN A 66 -8.01 -1.65 6.37
CA GLN A 66 -9.30 -2.28 6.55
C GLN A 66 -9.15 -3.64 7.22
N ASN A 67 -9.98 -3.87 8.24
CA ASN A 67 -10.14 -5.18 8.87
C ASN A 67 -11.30 -5.93 8.23
N ALA A 68 -11.31 -7.23 8.44
CA ALA A 68 -12.40 -8.12 8.06
C ALA A 68 -12.76 -8.09 6.57
N LEU A 69 -11.73 -7.97 5.73
CA LEU A 69 -11.89 -8.06 4.29
C LEU A 69 -11.97 -9.54 3.89
N PRO A 70 -13.08 -10.00 3.29
CA PRO A 70 -13.27 -11.40 2.90
C PRO A 70 -12.57 -11.69 1.58
N LEU A 71 -11.25 -11.66 1.60
CA LEU A 71 -10.44 -11.95 0.43
C LEU A 71 -10.55 -13.43 0.06
N PRO A 72 -11.08 -13.77 -1.12
CA PRO A 72 -11.45 -15.14 -1.47
C PRO A 72 -10.23 -16.05 -1.67
N ASP A 73 -9.09 -15.47 -2.04
CA ASP A 73 -7.81 -16.17 -2.20
C ASP A 73 -6.89 -15.96 -0.98
N GLY A 74 -7.41 -15.30 0.06
CA GLY A 74 -6.71 -15.03 1.29
C GLY A 74 -5.35 -14.37 1.10
N LEU A 75 -4.32 -14.92 1.75
CA LEU A 75 -2.94 -14.43 1.64
C LEU A 75 -2.36 -14.50 0.22
N ASN A 76 -2.97 -15.25 -0.71
CA ASN A 76 -2.50 -15.34 -2.10
C ASN A 76 -3.05 -14.22 -3.00
N THR A 77 -3.89 -13.34 -2.45
CA THR A 77 -4.40 -12.16 -3.17
C THR A 77 -3.25 -11.25 -3.59
N PHE A 78 -3.26 -10.83 -4.86
CA PHE A 78 -2.34 -9.82 -5.36
C PHE A 78 -2.92 -8.41 -5.18
N ILE A 79 -2.03 -7.46 -4.91
CA ILE A 79 -2.38 -6.07 -4.69
C ILE A 79 -1.71 -5.22 -5.78
N LYS A 80 -2.47 -4.33 -6.41
CA LYS A 80 -1.93 -3.26 -7.26
C LYS A 80 -2.24 -1.88 -6.69
N ILE A 81 -1.31 -0.96 -6.86
CA ILE A 81 -1.51 0.47 -6.61
C ILE A 81 -1.14 1.23 -7.88
N GLU A 82 -2.04 2.06 -8.38
CA GLU A 82 -1.82 2.85 -9.62
C GLU A 82 -1.31 1.97 -10.77
N GLY A 83 -1.96 0.82 -10.98
CA GLY A 83 -1.58 -0.16 -12.00
C GLY A 83 -0.29 -0.96 -11.72
N THR A 84 0.47 -0.63 -10.67
CA THR A 84 1.72 -1.30 -10.30
C THR A 84 1.47 -2.44 -9.33
N VAL A 85 1.88 -3.66 -9.69
CA VAL A 85 1.82 -4.84 -8.79
C VAL A 85 2.81 -4.69 -7.65
N ILE A 86 2.36 -4.96 -6.43
CA ILE A 86 3.22 -5.05 -5.25
C ILE A 86 3.74 -6.49 -5.12
N PRO A 87 5.06 -6.73 -5.21
CA PRO A 87 5.63 -8.05 -5.02
C PRO A 87 5.52 -8.44 -3.54
N MET A 88 4.57 -9.30 -3.22
CA MET A 88 4.33 -9.78 -1.85
C MET A 88 5.31 -10.91 -1.51
N GLY A 89 6.04 -10.74 -0.40
CA GLY A 89 7.01 -11.72 0.10
C GLY A 89 6.38 -12.99 0.68
N SER A 90 7.21 -13.81 1.33
CA SER A 90 6.80 -15.04 1.99
C SER A 90 5.92 -14.77 3.22
N THR A 91 5.07 -15.74 3.57
CA THR A 91 4.26 -15.68 4.78
C THR A 91 5.14 -15.77 6.03
N ARG A 92 4.92 -14.87 6.99
CA ARG A 92 5.57 -14.83 8.30
C ARG A 92 4.58 -14.43 9.39
N PRO A 93 4.83 -14.76 10.66
CA PRO A 93 4.01 -14.24 11.75
C PRO A 93 4.14 -12.71 11.86
N SER A 94 3.01 -12.04 12.05
CA SER A 94 2.96 -10.65 12.51
C SER A 94 3.46 -10.53 13.96
N GLY A 95 3.63 -9.30 14.45
CA GLY A 95 3.92 -9.02 15.86
C GLY A 95 2.87 -9.55 16.85
N LYS A 96 1.69 -9.99 16.38
CA LYS A 96 0.64 -10.63 17.19
C LYS A 96 0.50 -12.14 16.91
N GLY A 97 1.40 -12.73 16.13
CA GLY A 97 1.41 -14.16 15.80
C GLY A 97 0.56 -14.57 14.60
N TYR A 98 -0.23 -13.66 14.02
CA TYR A 98 -1.07 -13.97 12.85
C TYR A 98 -0.24 -14.12 11.56
N PRO A 99 -0.56 -15.06 10.65
CA PRO A 99 0.08 -15.17 9.35
C PRO A 99 -0.05 -13.88 8.52
N THR A 100 1.08 -13.38 8.01
CA THR A 100 1.16 -12.12 7.27
C THR A 100 2.09 -12.23 6.07
N ARG A 101 1.71 -11.62 4.95
CA ARG A 101 2.61 -11.29 3.85
C ARG A 101 2.81 -9.78 3.78
N GLU A 102 4.02 -9.38 3.45
CA GLU A 102 4.40 -7.99 3.25
C GLU A 102 5.06 -7.83 1.88
N GLY A 103 4.75 -6.74 1.20
CA GLY A 103 5.38 -6.39 -0.07
C GLY A 103 5.71 -4.91 -0.12
N GLN A 104 6.71 -4.57 -0.91
CA GLN A 104 7.13 -3.19 -1.11
C GLN A 104 7.40 -2.93 -2.59
N THR A 105 7.01 -1.75 -3.04
CA THR A 105 7.34 -1.28 -4.39
C THR A 105 7.52 0.24 -4.40
N THR A 106 7.91 0.78 -5.55
CA THR A 106 7.96 2.21 -5.82
C THR A 106 6.98 2.54 -6.94
N ILE A 107 6.24 3.62 -6.78
CA ILE A 107 5.32 4.14 -7.80
C ILE A 107 5.62 5.62 -8.09
N LEU A 108 5.20 6.09 -9.26
CA LEU A 108 5.18 7.51 -9.60
C LEU A 108 3.76 8.04 -9.40
N VAL A 109 3.60 9.07 -8.58
CA VAL A 109 2.32 9.74 -8.32
C VAL A 109 2.50 11.22 -8.68
N GLY A 110 1.89 11.63 -9.80
CA GLY A 110 2.20 12.91 -10.41
C GLY A 110 3.67 12.97 -10.83
N SER A 111 4.41 13.94 -10.30
CA SER A 111 5.86 14.07 -10.51
C SER A 111 6.70 13.46 -9.38
N THR A 112 6.07 12.92 -8.34
CA THR A 112 6.74 12.49 -7.11
C THR A 112 6.82 10.97 -7.01
N VAL A 113 7.99 10.46 -6.63
CA VAL A 113 8.22 9.04 -6.37
C VAL A 113 7.77 8.68 -4.95
N TYR A 114 6.91 7.68 -4.83
CA TYR A 114 6.41 7.15 -3.57
C TYR A 114 6.91 5.74 -3.32
N MET A 115 7.28 5.46 -2.06
CA MET A 115 7.54 4.12 -1.58
C MET A 115 6.25 3.57 -0.98
N VAL A 116 5.80 2.42 -1.47
CA VAL A 116 4.55 1.78 -1.07
C VAL A 116 4.87 0.49 -0.35
N THR A 117 4.32 0.32 0.85
CA THR A 117 4.37 -0.93 1.60
C THR A 117 2.95 -1.44 1.80
N ALA A 118 2.72 -2.71 1.48
CA ALA A 118 1.44 -3.38 1.71
C ALA A 118 1.61 -4.57 2.66
N TYR A 119 0.63 -4.74 3.53
CA TYR A 119 0.51 -5.83 4.48
C TYR A 119 -0.82 -6.53 4.26
N LEU A 120 -0.77 -7.86 4.22
CA LEU A 120 -1.94 -8.71 4.16
C LEU A 120 -1.81 -9.74 5.28
N THR A 121 -2.70 -9.65 6.29
CA THR A 121 -2.64 -10.46 7.50
C THR A 121 -3.94 -11.24 7.67
N GLU A 122 -3.83 -12.52 7.97
CA GLU A 122 -4.97 -13.38 8.26
C GLU A 122 -5.47 -13.11 9.69
N GLY A 123 -6.72 -12.66 9.81
CA GLY A 123 -7.38 -12.42 11.09
C GLY A 123 -8.41 -13.51 11.42
N LYS A 124 -9.06 -13.36 12.58
CA LYS A 124 -10.13 -14.28 13.02
C LYS A 124 -11.41 -14.17 12.18
N VAL A 125 -11.68 -13.00 11.64
CA VAL A 125 -12.90 -12.69 10.88
C VAL A 125 -12.46 -12.06 9.57
N GLY A 126 -11.83 -12.84 8.69
CA GLY A 126 -11.27 -12.36 7.42
C GLY A 126 -9.90 -11.69 7.56
N TYR A 127 -9.51 -10.94 6.53
CA TYR A 127 -8.15 -10.43 6.38
C TYR A 127 -8.03 -8.96 6.78
N TYR A 128 -6.91 -8.62 7.39
CA TYR A 128 -6.46 -7.25 7.57
C TYR A 128 -5.56 -6.84 6.41
N VAL A 129 -5.94 -5.76 5.73
CA VAL A 129 -5.14 -5.15 4.66
C VAL A 129 -4.71 -3.77 5.11
N LYS A 130 -3.41 -3.49 4.99
CA LYS A 130 -2.85 -2.16 5.16
C LYS A 130 -1.99 -1.81 3.97
N VAL A 131 -2.19 -0.64 3.38
CA VAL A 131 -1.31 -0.07 2.37
C VAL A 131 -0.89 1.31 2.83
N HIS A 132 0.40 1.58 2.81
CA HIS A 132 0.97 2.87 3.15
C HIS A 132 1.93 3.33 2.07
N ALA A 133 1.62 4.44 1.42
CA ALA A 133 2.46 5.08 0.42
C ALA A 133 2.95 6.43 0.95
N HIS A 134 4.26 6.60 1.06
CA HIS A 134 4.87 7.85 1.48
C HIS A 134 5.93 8.29 0.47
N LYS A 135 6.17 9.60 0.41
CA LYS A 135 7.18 10.18 -0.46
C LYS A 135 8.52 9.50 -0.22
N LYS A 136 9.15 8.98 -1.28
CA LYS A 136 10.47 8.37 -1.19
C LYS A 136 11.47 9.45 -0.75
N PRO A 137 12.30 9.21 0.28
CA PRO A 137 13.33 10.16 0.66
C PRO A 137 14.23 10.48 -0.54
N SER A 138 14.44 11.76 -0.85
CA SER A 138 15.45 12.11 -1.86
C SER A 138 16.82 11.73 -1.30
N ALA A 139 17.67 11.09 -2.10
CA ALA A 139 19.00 10.66 -1.67
C ALA A 139 19.99 11.83 -1.38
N SER A 140 19.51 13.07 -1.25
CA SER A 140 20.31 14.27 -1.47
C SER A 140 20.62 15.13 -0.22
N LYS A 141 20.71 14.55 0.98
CA LYS A 141 21.23 15.29 2.17
C LYS A 141 22.15 14.50 3.12
N SER A 142 22.23 13.18 3.02
CA SER A 142 23.09 12.36 3.90
C SER A 142 24.53 12.25 3.38
N MET A 143 24.76 12.16 2.06
CA MET A 143 26.13 12.03 1.53
C MET A 143 26.98 13.31 1.61
N LEU A 144 26.37 14.50 1.68
CA LEU A 144 27.12 15.76 1.80
C LEU A 144 27.72 15.99 3.20
N LYS A 145 27.18 15.35 4.24
CA LYS A 145 27.80 15.40 5.59
C LYS A 145 28.93 14.38 5.77
N ALA A 146 28.91 13.28 5.03
CA ALA A 146 29.95 12.24 5.12
C ALA A 146 31.25 12.62 4.35
N GLN A 147 31.19 13.59 3.43
CA GLN A 147 32.35 14.04 2.65
C GLN A 147 33.02 15.33 3.18
N MET A 148 32.48 15.95 4.24
CA MET A 148 33.04 17.20 4.82
C MET A 148 33.68 17.02 6.21
N ALA A 149 34.04 15.80 6.61
CA ALA A 149 34.96 15.61 7.73
C ALA A 149 36.41 15.69 7.19
N PRO A 150 37.20 16.73 7.53
CA PRO A 150 38.61 16.74 7.16
C PRO A 150 39.31 15.54 7.83
N LYS A 151 40.04 14.75 7.04
CA LYS A 151 40.99 13.78 7.56
C LYS A 151 42.14 14.54 8.23
N GLY A 152 41.94 14.93 9.48
CA GLY A 152 43.02 15.36 10.36
C GLY A 152 43.85 14.14 10.73
N GLY A 153 44.93 13.90 10.00
CA GLY A 153 45.98 12.95 10.35
C GLY A 153 47.32 13.66 10.25
N SER A 154 47.95 13.89 11.40
CA SER A 154 49.31 14.44 11.49
C SER A 154 50.32 13.41 11.04
N ILE A 155 51.34 13.87 10.30
CA ILE A 155 52.58 13.13 10.08
C ILE A 155 53.36 13.16 11.40
N LEU A 156 53.76 11.98 11.88
CA LEU A 156 54.96 11.74 12.68
C LEU A 156 55.64 10.49 12.11
#